data_AF-K8ZYW0-F1
#
_entry.id   AF-K8ZYW0-F1
#
_cell.length_a   1.000
_cell.length_b   1.000
_cell.length_c   1.000
_cell.angle_alpha   90.00
_cell.angle_beta   90.00
_cell.angle_gamma   90.00
#
_symmetry.space_group_name_H-M   'P 1'
#
loop_
_entity.id
_entity.type
_entity.pdbx_description
1 polymer ?
#
loop_
_entity_poly.entity_id
_entity_poly.type
_entity_poly.pdbx_seq_one_letter_code
_entity_poly.pdbx_strand_id
1 'polypeptide(L)'
;MWNFIHNNSGDIQTIISVLGLCFTIIGIFIAIIAIIYAKKQIKLFLAQRSFELKLLIQQQLVQQMNIANKILSDINELKKIHNSKIKQGFKDKKLNETYKEILPPVEIAYGMVEKILNVLELNYEVLINNKVSVKISYYEEQIKQLLQSGEGLQTQSKVVDNLLLRVSELANKDV
;
A
#
# COMPACT_ATOMS: atom_id res chain seq x y z
N MET A 1 51.94 -48.57 -29.05
CA MET A 1 51.15 -47.58 -28.28
C MET A 1 52.02 -46.79 -27.33
N TRP A 2 52.71 -47.43 -26.38
CA TRP A 2 53.61 -46.73 -25.44
C TRP A 2 54.76 -45.98 -26.13
N ASN A 3 55.41 -46.58 -27.13
CA ASN A 3 56.45 -45.90 -27.92
C ASN A 3 55.92 -44.71 -28.76
N PHE A 4 54.64 -44.72 -29.14
CA PHE A 4 54.03 -43.61 -29.87
C PHE A 4 53.74 -42.43 -28.95
N ILE A 5 53.29 -42.70 -27.71
CA ILE A 5 53.10 -41.71 -26.67
C ILE A 5 54.45 -41.16 -26.20
N HIS A 6 55.47 -42.00 -26.05
CA HIS A 6 56.81 -41.59 -25.64
C HIS A 6 57.47 -40.65 -26.68
N ASN A 7 57.42 -41.03 -27.95
CA ASN A 7 58.07 -40.27 -29.03
C ASN A 7 57.33 -38.97 -29.41
N ASN A 8 56.02 -38.86 -29.16
CA ASN A 8 55.21 -37.67 -29.46
C ASN A 8 54.67 -36.98 -28.20
N SER A 9 55.25 -37.28 -27.03
CA SER A 9 54.76 -36.82 -25.72
C SER A 9 54.66 -35.29 -25.62
N GLY A 10 55.63 -34.56 -26.17
CA GLY A 10 55.63 -33.09 -26.21
C GLY A 10 54.52 -32.50 -27.09
N ASP A 11 54.24 -33.10 -28.24
CA ASP A 11 53.16 -32.67 -29.15
C ASP A 11 51.80 -32.98 -28.54
N ILE A 12 51.63 -34.15 -27.93
CA ILE A 12 50.40 -34.53 -27.21
C ILE A 12 50.15 -33.57 -26.03
N GLN A 13 51.18 -33.25 -25.24
CA GLN A 13 51.07 -32.31 -24.12
C GLN A 13 50.71 -30.89 -24.59
N THR A 14 51.26 -30.46 -25.74
CA THR A 14 50.95 -29.17 -26.35
C THR A 14 49.51 -29.12 -26.83
N ILE A 15 49.02 -30.17 -27.51
CA ILE A 15 47.63 -30.27 -27.97
C ILE A 15 46.66 -30.25 -26.78
N ILE A 16 46.93 -31.02 -25.73
CA ILE A 16 46.09 -31.04 -24.51
C ILE A 16 46.07 -29.64 -23.85
N SER A 17 47.21 -28.96 -23.80
CA SER A 17 47.29 -27.61 -23.22
C SER A 17 46.50 -26.58 -24.04
N VAL A 18 46.59 -26.63 -25.37
CA VAL A 18 45.81 -25.77 -26.27
C VAL A 18 44.32 -26.06 -26.12
N LEU A 19 43.90 -27.32 -26.06
CA LEU A 19 42.50 -27.69 -25.81
C LEU A 19 42.03 -27.18 -24.44
N GLY A 20 42.84 -27.32 -23.39
CA GLY A 20 42.55 -26.80 -22.06
C GLY A 20 42.37 -25.28 -22.05
N LEU A 21 43.21 -24.54 -22.77
CA LEU A 21 43.07 -23.09 -22.94
C LEU A 21 41.78 -22.74 -23.69
N CYS A 22 41.45 -23.45 -24.77
CA CYS A 22 40.19 -23.25 -25.50
C CYS A 22 38.97 -23.46 -24.59
N PHE A 23 38.92 -24.54 -23.81
CA PHE A 23 37.83 -24.78 -22.86
C PHE A 23 37.76 -23.70 -21.76
N THR A 24 38.91 -23.23 -21.28
CA THR A 24 38.98 -22.16 -20.29
C THR A 24 38.41 -20.84 -20.83
N ILE A 25 38.80 -20.48 -22.06
CA ILE A 25 38.30 -19.27 -22.74
C ILE A 25 36.78 -19.36 -22.95
N ILE A 26 36.28 -20.49 -23.43
CA ILE A 26 34.84 -20.74 -23.60
C ILE A 26 34.11 -20.62 -22.24
N GLY A 27 34.68 -21.17 -21.17
CA GLY A 27 34.14 -21.04 -19.82
C GLY A 27 34.04 -19.59 -19.35
N ILE A 28 35.07 -18.78 -19.62
CA ILE A 28 35.07 -17.34 -19.31
C ILE A 28 33.97 -16.61 -20.09
N PHE A 29 33.81 -16.89 -21.39
CA PHE A 29 32.74 -16.28 -22.19
C PHE A 29 31.35 -16.61 -21.66
N ILE A 30 31.11 -17.88 -21.30
CA ILE A 30 29.83 -18.31 -20.71
C ILE A 30 29.59 -17.59 -19.38
N ALA A 31 30.61 -17.48 -18.52
CA ALA A 31 30.50 -16.76 -17.24
C ALA A 31 30.17 -15.27 -17.44
N ILE A 32 30.78 -14.60 -18.42
CA ILE A 32 30.47 -13.20 -18.76
C ILE A 32 29.02 -13.05 -19.22
N ILE A 33 28.55 -13.93 -20.12
CA ILE A 33 27.16 -13.94 -20.59
C ILE A 33 26.19 -14.16 -19.42
N ALA A 34 26.50 -15.10 -18.52
CA ALA A 34 25.71 -15.38 -17.33
C ALA A 34 25.61 -14.15 -16.41
N ILE A 35 26.72 -13.42 -16.19
CA ILE A 35 26.75 -12.20 -15.38
C ILE A 35 25.88 -11.10 -16.02
N ILE A 36 25.98 -10.90 -17.33
CA ILE A 36 25.16 -9.91 -18.06
C ILE A 36 23.67 -10.27 -17.92
N TYR A 37 23.34 -11.55 -18.09
CA TYR A 37 21.97 -12.03 -17.98
C TYR A 37 21.43 -11.89 -16.55
N ALA A 38 22.22 -12.23 -15.54
CA ALA A 38 21.86 -12.05 -14.14
C ALA A 38 21.60 -10.57 -13.80
N LYS A 39 22.47 -9.64 -14.27
CA LYS A 39 22.23 -8.20 -14.12
C LYS A 39 20.92 -7.75 -14.76
N LYS A 40 20.60 -8.25 -15.95
CA LYS A 40 19.34 -7.95 -16.64
C LYS A 40 18.14 -8.48 -15.86
N GLN A 41 18.21 -9.72 -15.37
CA GLN A 41 17.15 -10.31 -14.55
C GLN A 41 16.93 -9.55 -13.24
N ILE A 42 18.00 -9.16 -12.52
CA ILE A 42 17.89 -8.36 -11.29
C ILE A 42 17.17 -7.03 -11.58
N LYS A 43 17.53 -6.35 -12.68
CA LYS A 43 16.90 -5.09 -13.06
C LYS A 43 15.41 -5.27 -13.39
N LEU A 44 15.05 -6.33 -14.11
CA LEU A 44 13.66 -6.69 -14.40
C LEU A 44 12.88 -7.01 -13.12
N PHE A 45 13.46 -7.80 -12.23
CA PHE A 45 12.86 -8.15 -10.95
C PHE A 45 12.59 -6.91 -10.08
N LEU A 46 13.57 -5.99 -9.98
CA LEU A 46 13.38 -4.73 -9.23
C LEU A 46 12.30 -3.85 -9.85
N ALA A 47 12.23 -3.77 -11.18
CA ALA A 47 11.19 -3.03 -11.88
C ALA A 47 9.80 -3.64 -11.62
N GLN A 48 9.66 -4.96 -11.75
CA GLN A 48 8.42 -5.66 -11.45
C GLN A 48 7.98 -5.45 -9.99
N ARG A 49 8.89 -5.67 -9.03
CA ARG A 49 8.60 -5.45 -7.61
C ARG A 49 8.16 -4.01 -7.33
N SER A 50 8.80 -3.02 -7.94
CA SER A 50 8.41 -1.61 -7.79
C SER A 50 7.02 -1.33 -8.36
N PHE A 51 6.65 -2.00 -9.45
CA PHE A 51 5.33 -1.89 -10.06
C PHE A 51 4.25 -2.54 -9.18
N GLU A 52 4.49 -3.75 -8.67
CA GLU A 52 3.59 -4.44 -7.76
C GLU A 52 3.34 -3.63 -6.48
N LEU A 53 4.38 -3.05 -5.89
CA LEU A 53 4.26 -2.20 -4.71
C LEU A 53 3.46 -0.92 -4.98
N LYS A 54 3.68 -0.27 -6.14
CA LYS A 54 2.88 0.89 -6.55
C LYS A 54 1.40 0.53 -6.71
N LEU A 55 1.11 -0.59 -7.34
CA LEU A 55 -0.25 -1.07 -7.55
C LEU A 55 -0.95 -1.35 -6.21
N LEU A 56 -0.26 -2.02 -5.28
CA LEU A 56 -0.77 -2.27 -3.93
C LEU A 56 -1.05 -0.97 -3.17
N ILE A 57 -0.14 0.00 -3.21
CA ILE A 57 -0.33 1.31 -2.60
C ILE A 57 -1.56 2.01 -3.19
N GLN A 58 -1.70 2.01 -4.51
CA GLN A 58 -2.84 2.63 -5.18
C GLN A 58 -4.16 1.98 -4.77
N GLN A 59 -4.23 0.65 -4.74
CA GLN A 59 -5.42 -0.08 -4.31
C GLN A 59 -5.77 0.26 -2.85
N GLN A 60 -4.77 0.28 -1.96
CA GLN A 60 -4.97 0.57 -0.55
C GLN A 60 -5.43 2.02 -0.32
N LEU A 61 -4.80 2.98 -1.01
CA LEU A 61 -5.18 4.40 -0.97
C LEU A 61 -6.65 4.59 -1.38
N VAL A 62 -7.05 4.03 -2.51
CA VAL A 62 -8.43 4.13 -3.02
C VAL A 62 -9.42 3.50 -2.04
N GLN A 63 -9.11 2.32 -1.49
CA GLN A 63 -9.97 1.68 -0.50
C GLN A 63 -10.13 2.54 0.76
N GLN A 64 -9.05 3.10 1.28
CA GLN A 64 -9.09 3.94 2.48
C GLN A 64 -9.79 5.27 2.25
N MET A 65 -9.60 5.90 1.08
CA MET A 65 -10.36 7.09 0.68
C MET A 65 -11.85 6.80 0.60
N ASN A 66 -12.26 5.66 0.03
CA ASN A 66 -13.67 5.26 -0.02
C ASN A 66 -14.25 5.09 1.38
N ILE A 67 -13.51 4.48 2.31
CA ILE A 67 -13.93 4.34 3.71
C ILE A 67 -14.05 5.72 4.37
N ALA A 68 -13.04 6.58 4.23
CA ALA A 68 -13.06 7.93 4.78
C ALA A 68 -14.25 8.75 4.25
N ASN A 69 -14.49 8.73 2.94
CA ASN A 69 -15.62 9.40 2.31
C ASN A 69 -16.97 8.87 2.79
N LYS A 70 -17.09 7.55 3.01
CA LYS A 70 -18.29 6.97 3.60
C LYS A 70 -18.51 7.50 5.02
N ILE A 71 -17.48 7.47 5.88
CA ILE A 71 -17.58 7.99 7.25
C ILE A 71 -17.99 9.47 7.26
N LEU A 72 -17.41 10.29 6.37
CA LEU A 72 -17.77 11.70 6.25
C LEU A 72 -19.22 11.89 5.79
N SER A 73 -19.71 11.05 4.88
CA SER A 73 -21.11 11.05 4.45
C SER A 73 -22.04 10.73 5.61
N ASP A 74 -21.74 9.67 6.37
CA ASP A 74 -22.53 9.22 7.52
C ASP A 74 -22.59 10.29 8.62
N ILE A 75 -21.45 10.95 8.90
CA ILE A 75 -21.38 12.11 9.81
C ILE A 75 -22.24 13.28 9.31
N ASN A 76 -22.20 13.58 8.01
CA ASN A 76 -23.00 14.65 7.43
C ASN A 76 -24.50 14.35 7.50
N GLU A 77 -24.90 13.08 7.34
CA GLU A 77 -26.27 12.65 7.53
C GLU A 77 -26.73 12.83 8.98
N LEU A 78 -25.91 12.42 9.96
CA LEU A 78 -26.16 12.68 11.38
C LEU A 78 -26.37 14.17 11.69
N LYS A 79 -25.51 15.04 11.15
CA LYS A 79 -25.63 16.49 11.30
C LYS A 79 -26.91 17.04 10.65
N LYS A 80 -27.30 16.52 9.48
CA LYS A 80 -28.55 16.89 8.80
C LYS A 80 -29.77 16.49 9.61
N ILE A 81 -29.81 15.27 10.15
CA ILE A 81 -30.89 14.79 11.02
C ILE A 81 -30.99 15.65 12.27
N HIS A 82 -29.86 15.97 12.91
CA HIS A 82 -29.83 16.88 14.05
C HIS A 82 -30.43 18.26 13.72
N ASN A 83 -29.99 18.86 12.62
CA ASN A 83 -30.45 20.19 12.20
C ASN A 83 -31.92 20.22 11.77
N SER A 84 -32.41 19.18 11.08
CA SER A 84 -33.82 19.07 10.69
C SER A 84 -34.70 18.89 11.92
N LYS A 85 -34.25 18.07 12.88
CA LYS A 85 -34.91 17.87 14.15
C LYS A 85 -34.99 19.18 14.93
N ILE A 86 -33.87 19.87 15.20
CA ILE A 86 -33.88 21.17 15.92
C ILE A 86 -34.87 22.18 15.30
N LYS A 87 -34.92 22.29 13.97
CA LYS A 87 -35.83 23.22 13.26
C LYS A 87 -37.31 22.87 13.45
N GLN A 88 -37.66 21.62 13.71
CA GLN A 88 -39.02 21.19 14.01
C GLN A 88 -39.46 21.47 15.46
N GLY A 89 -38.60 22.11 16.28
CA GLY A 89 -38.97 22.56 17.62
C GLY A 89 -39.05 21.40 18.62
N PHE A 90 -37.92 20.72 18.86
CA PHE A 90 -37.86 19.61 19.81
C PHE A 90 -38.26 20.07 21.22
N LYS A 91 -39.44 19.64 21.67
CA LYS A 91 -39.84 19.66 23.08
C LYS A 91 -39.20 18.52 23.89
N ASP A 92 -38.55 17.57 23.22
CA ASP A 92 -37.99 16.38 23.87
C ASP A 92 -36.59 16.65 24.45
N LYS A 93 -36.55 16.91 25.76
CA LYS A 93 -35.35 17.26 26.52
C LYS A 93 -34.29 16.14 26.46
N LYS A 94 -34.74 14.88 26.39
CA LYS A 94 -33.88 13.69 26.43
C LYS A 94 -33.10 13.50 25.13
N LEU A 95 -33.73 13.79 23.99
CA LEU A 95 -33.06 13.73 22.69
C LEU A 95 -32.02 14.85 22.56
N ASN A 96 -32.32 16.06 23.06
CA ASN A 96 -31.41 17.20 23.01
C ASN A 96 -30.16 17.01 23.89
N GLU A 97 -30.32 16.43 25.08
CA GLU A 97 -29.19 16.04 25.94
C GLU A 97 -28.32 14.96 25.28
N THR A 98 -28.94 13.97 24.63
CA THR A 98 -28.21 12.93 23.91
C THR A 98 -27.42 13.50 22.72
N TYR A 99 -27.98 14.44 21.96
CA TYR A 99 -27.24 15.10 20.89
C TYR A 99 -26.07 15.94 21.42
N LYS A 100 -26.20 16.60 22.57
CA LYS A 100 -25.06 17.30 23.20
C LYS A 100 -23.93 16.36 23.60
N GLU A 101 -24.23 15.11 23.96
CA GLU A 101 -23.23 14.08 24.25
C GLU A 101 -22.60 13.50 22.97
N ILE A 102 -23.38 13.40 21.88
CA ILE A 102 -22.95 12.76 20.62
C ILE A 102 -22.21 13.73 19.69
N LEU A 103 -22.56 15.01 19.67
CA LEU A 103 -21.99 16.00 18.74
C LEU A 103 -20.46 16.17 18.89
N PRO A 104 -19.90 16.30 20.11
CA PRO A 104 -18.46 16.50 20.28
C PRO A 104 -17.63 15.31 19.79
N PRO A 105 -17.97 14.04 20.11
CA PRO A 105 -17.31 12.87 19.51
C PRO A 105 -17.40 12.83 17.98
N VAL A 106 -18.54 13.22 17.40
CA VAL A 106 -18.74 13.24 15.94
C VAL A 106 -17.85 14.30 15.27
N GLU A 107 -17.71 15.48 15.87
CA GLU A 107 -16.82 16.54 15.36
C GLU A 107 -15.35 16.14 15.44
N ILE A 108 -14.94 15.47 16.51
CA ILE A 108 -13.59 14.92 16.66
C ILE A 108 -13.33 13.86 15.59
N ALA A 109 -14.25 12.91 15.41
CA ALA A 109 -14.15 11.88 14.38
C ALA A 109 -14.05 12.51 12.97
N TYR A 110 -14.87 13.51 12.67
CA TYR A 110 -14.82 14.25 11.41
C TYR A 110 -13.44 14.86 11.16
N GLY A 111 -12.91 15.63 12.12
CA GLY A 111 -11.61 16.29 11.98
C GLY A 111 -10.44 15.32 11.88
N MET A 112 -10.54 14.13 12.48
CA MET A 112 -9.54 13.07 12.31
C MET A 112 -9.61 12.45 10.92
N VAL A 113 -10.81 12.11 10.44
CA VAL A 113 -11.01 11.49 9.12
C VAL A 113 -10.60 12.44 7.99
N GLU A 114 -10.93 13.71 8.10
CA GLU A 114 -10.53 14.74 7.12
C GLU A 114 -9.01 14.90 7.02
N LYS A 115 -8.30 14.92 8.15
CA LYS A 115 -6.83 14.93 8.17
C LYS A 115 -6.23 13.69 7.52
N ILE A 116 -6.78 12.51 7.81
CA ILE A 116 -6.33 11.25 7.21
C ILE A 116 -6.58 11.30 5.70
N LEU A 117 -7.76 11.74 5.26
CA LEU A 117 -8.10 11.85 3.84
C LEU A 117 -7.13 12.77 3.09
N ASN A 118 -6.84 13.96 3.61
CA ASN A 118 -5.88 14.88 3.00
C ASN A 118 -4.49 14.26 2.83
N VAL A 119 -4.02 13.48 3.83
CA VAL A 119 -2.74 12.77 3.73
C VAL A 119 -2.80 11.66 2.66
N LEU A 120 -3.92 10.93 2.56
CA LEU A 120 -4.12 9.92 1.52
C LEU A 120 -4.13 10.55 0.12
N GLU A 121 -4.80 11.69 -0.07
CA GLU A 121 -4.86 12.41 -1.35
C GLU A 121 -3.49 12.90 -1.79
N LEU A 122 -2.74 13.51 -0.87
CA LEU A 122 -1.38 13.98 -1.13
C LEU A 122 -0.45 12.82 -1.50
N ASN A 123 -0.56 11.68 -0.79
CA ASN A 123 0.19 10.47 -1.13
C ASN A 123 -0.21 9.90 -2.49
N TYR A 124 -1.50 9.94 -2.84
CA TYR A 124 -1.97 9.51 -4.16
C TYR A 124 -1.35 10.38 -5.27
N GLU A 125 -1.38 11.70 -5.13
CA GLU A 125 -0.77 12.59 -6.12
C GLU A 125 0.74 12.38 -6.25
N VAL A 126 1.46 12.29 -5.13
CA VAL A 126 2.93 12.18 -5.15
C VAL A 126 3.42 10.81 -5.64
N LEU A 127 2.73 9.72 -5.26
CA LEU A 127 3.22 8.37 -5.54
C LEU A 127 2.68 7.79 -6.84
N ILE A 128 1.48 8.20 -7.25
CA ILE A 128 0.79 7.66 -8.42
C ILE A 128 0.89 8.63 -9.60
N ASN A 129 0.59 9.91 -9.40
CA ASN A 129 0.56 10.88 -10.51
C ASN A 129 1.95 11.45 -10.84
N ASN A 130 2.77 11.72 -9.83
CA ASN A 130 4.14 12.16 -10.09
C ASN A 130 5.03 10.96 -10.45
N LYS A 131 5.73 11.05 -11.60
CA LYS A 131 6.73 10.06 -12.05
C LYS A 131 8.02 10.09 -11.19
N VAL A 132 7.90 10.22 -9.87
CA VAL A 132 9.07 10.19 -8.99
C VAL A 132 9.55 8.75 -8.92
N SER A 133 10.79 8.53 -9.37
CA SER A 133 11.52 7.30 -9.13
C SER A 133 11.93 7.29 -7.66
N VAL A 134 11.15 6.61 -6.83
CA VAL A 134 11.48 6.42 -5.41
C VAL A 134 12.08 5.03 -5.18
N LYS A 135 12.96 4.90 -4.19
CA LYS A 135 13.52 3.60 -3.77
C LYS A 135 12.42 2.67 -3.27
N ILE A 136 12.58 1.35 -3.51
CA ILE A 136 11.64 0.32 -3.06
C ILE A 136 11.36 0.39 -1.55
N SER A 137 12.39 0.68 -0.74
CA SER A 137 12.25 0.82 0.71
C SER A 137 11.26 1.89 1.14
N TYR A 138 11.11 2.96 0.34
CA TYR A 138 10.13 4.01 0.59
C TYR A 138 8.71 3.50 0.38
N TYR A 139 8.46 2.74 -0.70
CA TYR A 139 7.14 2.15 -0.93
C TYR A 139 6.74 1.17 0.19
N GLU A 140 7.68 0.38 0.71
CA GLU A 140 7.43 -0.52 1.83
C GLU A 140 7.08 0.23 3.13
N GLU A 141 7.73 1.36 3.39
CA GLU A 141 7.40 2.22 4.53
C GLU A 141 6.03 2.88 4.40
N GLN A 142 5.69 3.37 3.20
CA GLN A 142 4.37 3.94 2.91
C GLN A 142 3.25 2.92 3.09
N ILE A 143 3.45 1.65 2.71
CA ILE A 143 2.47 0.59 2.96
C ILE A 143 2.22 0.42 4.46
N LYS A 144 3.26 0.47 5.30
CA LYS A 144 3.08 0.36 6.77
C LYS A 144 2.28 1.53 7.34
N GLN A 145 2.58 2.75 6.89
CA GLN A 145 1.84 3.95 7.32
C GLN A 145 0.37 3.90 6.87
N LEU A 146 0.12 3.39 5.66
CA LEU A 146 -1.24 3.18 5.16
C LEU A 146 -1.98 2.13 5.99
N LEU A 147 -1.35 1.01 6.35
CA LEU A 147 -2.00 0.00 7.20
C LEU A 147 -2.43 0.59 8.56
N GLN A 148 -1.55 1.37 9.21
CA GLN A 148 -1.88 2.06 10.46
C GLN A 148 -3.02 3.08 10.30
N SER A 149 -3.02 3.85 9.20
CA SER A 149 -4.09 4.80 8.89
C SER A 149 -5.44 4.08 8.66
N GLY A 150 -5.39 2.91 8.02
CA GLY A 150 -6.57 2.06 7.81
C GLY A 150 -7.17 1.54 9.12
N GLU A 151 -6.36 1.12 10.08
CA GLU A 151 -6.83 0.73 11.43
C GLU A 151 -7.49 1.91 12.17
N GLY A 152 -6.91 3.11 12.03
CA GLY A 152 -7.49 4.34 12.55
C GLY A 152 -8.87 4.62 11.96
N LEU A 153 -9.02 4.52 10.63
CA LEU A 153 -10.30 4.69 9.94
C LEU A 153 -11.34 3.64 10.36
N GLN A 154 -10.95 2.37 10.51
CA GLN A 154 -11.87 1.33 10.98
C GLN A 154 -12.37 1.60 12.41
N THR A 155 -11.49 2.08 13.29
CA THR A 155 -11.87 2.49 14.64
C THR A 155 -12.90 3.63 14.60
N GLN A 156 -12.67 4.65 13.77
CA GLN A 156 -13.61 5.77 13.63
C GLN A 156 -14.94 5.34 13.02
N SER A 157 -14.93 4.44 12.02
CA SER A 157 -16.15 3.86 11.45
C SER A 157 -17.01 3.21 12.53
N LYS A 158 -16.41 2.37 13.40
CA LYS A 158 -17.14 1.72 14.51
C LYS A 158 -17.73 2.73 15.49
N VAL A 159 -17.01 3.82 15.78
CA VAL A 159 -17.53 4.89 16.63
C VAL A 159 -18.77 5.51 15.99
N VAL A 160 -18.70 5.88 14.70
CA VAL A 160 -19.81 6.48 13.97
C VAL A 160 -21.00 5.52 13.85
N ASP A 161 -20.76 4.25 13.54
CA ASP A 161 -21.80 3.20 13.46
C ASP A 161 -22.54 3.04 14.80
N ASN A 162 -21.81 3.01 15.92
CA ASN A 162 -22.41 2.93 17.25
C ASN A 162 -23.24 4.18 17.59
N LEU A 163 -22.78 5.36 17.19
CA LEU A 163 -23.52 6.61 17.40
C LEU A 163 -24.78 6.66 16.54
N LEU A 164 -24.72 6.20 15.29
CA LEU A 164 -25.89 6.04 14.40
C LEU A 164 -26.93 5.09 15.00
N LEU A 165 -26.51 3.93 15.51
CA LEU A 165 -27.39 2.98 16.17
C LEU A 165 -28.09 3.62 17.38
N ARG A 166 -27.33 4.30 18.24
CA ARG A 166 -27.88 4.97 19.43
C ARG A 166 -28.88 6.08 19.08
N VAL A 167 -28.63 6.85 18.01
CA VAL A 167 -29.58 7.85 17.51
C VAL A 167 -30.84 7.19 16.94
N SER A 168 -30.69 6.07 16.23
CA SER A 168 -31.80 5.34 15.61
C SER A 168 -32.71 4.67 16.64
N GLU A 169 -32.14 4.04 17.67
CA GLU A 169 -32.89 3.44 18.78
C GLU A 169 -33.72 4.46 19.54
N LEU A 170 -33.19 5.68 19.73
CA LEU A 170 -33.90 6.76 20.40
C LEU A 170 -35.00 7.36 19.52
N ALA A 171 -34.75 7.49 18.21
CA ALA A 171 -35.76 7.97 17.27
C ALA A 171 -36.97 7.01 17.13
N ASN A 172 -36.76 5.70 17.33
CA ASN A 172 -37.81 4.69 17.25
C ASN A 172 -38.55 4.43 18.58
N LYS A 173 -38.05 4.96 19.71
CA LYS A 173 -38.74 4.87 21.01
C LYS A 173 -39.84 5.92 21.20
N ASP A 174 -39.96 6.87 20.26
CA ASP A 174 -40.95 7.96 20.28
C ASP A 174 -42.14 7.71 19.32
N VAL A 175 -42.33 6.46 18.85
CA VAL A 175 -43.54 5.97 18.13
C VAL A 175 -44.28 5.01 19.04
#